data_AF-A0A968JMQ6-F1
#
_entry.id   AF-A0A968JMQ6-F1
#
_cell.length_a   1.000
_cell.length_b   1.000
_cell.length_c   1.000
_cell.angle_alpha   90.00
_cell.angle_beta   90.00
_cell.angle_gamma   90.00
#
_symmetry.space_group_name_H-M   'P 1'
#
loop_
_entity.id
_entity.type
_entity.pdbx_description
1 polymer ?
#
loop_
_entity_poly.entity_id
_entity_poly.type
_entity_poly.pdbx_seq_one_letter_code
_entity_poly.pdbx_strand_id
1 'polypeptide(L)'
;MLKSAHIPQWKYWLSHFMELHIESAPSEVNPHLYVSLKKGRLQLSAAKAVYSFEDLYTNFGKAFEQIQLNNTNQQVLILGFGLGSIPLILEQKLGKSYTYTAVELDESVLYLANKYALPHLESPIQLICADALSFVMQCETQFDLICMDIFLDDLIPDD
;
A
#
# COMPACT_ATOMS: atom_id res chain seq x y z
N MET A 1 8.65 13.07 -0.47
CA MET A 1 9.38 12.84 0.80
C MET A 1 8.35 12.84 1.91
N LEU A 2 7.95 11.67 2.40
CA LEU A 2 6.89 11.52 3.39
C LEU A 2 7.37 12.10 4.73
N LYS A 3 7.06 13.37 5.00
CA LYS A 3 7.19 13.93 6.35
C LYS A 3 5.97 13.47 7.14
N SER A 4 5.95 12.22 7.59
CA SER A 4 4.86 11.74 8.45
C SER A 4 4.79 12.62 9.70
N ALA A 5 3.65 13.28 9.90
CA ALA A 5 3.40 14.23 11.00
C ALA A 5 3.60 13.66 12.42
N HIS A 6 3.92 12.37 12.53
CA HIS A 6 4.00 11.62 13.78
C HIS A 6 5.36 10.95 14.04
N ILE A 7 6.37 11.08 13.17
CA ILE A 7 7.68 10.44 13.37
C ILE A 7 8.76 11.50 13.63
N PRO A 8 9.39 11.51 14.81
CA PRO A 8 10.48 12.43 15.11
C PRO A 8 11.64 12.32 14.11
N GLN A 9 12.22 13.44 13.71
CA GLN A 9 13.33 13.48 12.73
C GLN A 9 14.56 12.66 13.15
N TRP A 10 14.83 12.51 14.45
CA TRP A 10 15.93 11.66 14.93
C TRP A 10 15.70 10.17 14.61
N LYS A 11 14.44 9.70 14.63
CA LYS A 11 14.10 8.32 14.24
C LYS A 11 14.40 8.10 12.76
N TYR A 12 14.12 9.10 11.92
CA TYR A 12 14.47 9.05 10.51
C TYR A 12 15.96 8.79 10.30
N TRP A 13 16.84 9.62 10.90
CA TRP A 13 18.28 9.44 10.75
C TRP A 13 18.77 8.11 11.35
N LEU A 14 18.27 7.75 12.53
CA LEU A 14 18.62 6.48 13.17
C LEU A 14 18.17 5.26 12.34
N SER A 15 17.08 5.38 11.58
CA SER A 15 16.58 4.30 10.73
C SER A 15 17.54 3.87 9.61
N HIS A 16 18.54 4.72 9.28
CA HIS A 16 19.60 4.36 8.34
C HIS A 16 20.64 3.41 8.94
N PHE A 17 20.70 3.29 10.26
CA PHE A 17 21.63 2.40 10.98
C PHE A 17 20.95 1.15 11.53
N MET A 18 19.67 1.22 11.88
CA MET A 18 18.89 0.09 12.38
C MET A 18 17.42 0.23 12.02
N GLU A 19 16.70 -0.89 11.96
CA GLU A 19 15.25 -0.85 11.82
C GLU A 19 14.61 -0.39 13.14
N LEU A 20 13.65 0.53 13.06
CA LEU A 20 12.97 1.08 14.24
C LEU A 20 11.50 0.72 14.20
N HIS A 21 11.05 -0.03 15.20
CA HIS A 21 9.62 -0.26 15.40
C HIS A 21 8.88 1.07 15.61
N ILE A 22 7.77 1.25 14.91
CA ILE A 22 6.90 2.42 15.03
C ILE A 22 5.62 2.07 15.76
N GLU A 23 4.91 1.04 15.29
CA GLU A 23 3.60 0.65 15.83
C GLU A 23 3.29 -0.81 15.52
N SER A 24 2.69 -1.52 16.48
CA SER A 24 2.08 -2.84 16.26
C SER A 24 0.57 -2.68 16.19
N ALA A 25 -0.08 -3.31 15.22
CA ALA A 25 -1.52 -3.32 15.06
C ALA A 25 -1.99 -4.70 14.61
N PRO A 26 -1.90 -5.73 15.48
CA PRO A 26 -2.31 -7.08 15.13
C PRO A 26 -3.80 -7.15 14.84
N SER A 27 -4.19 -8.04 13.93
CA SER A 27 -5.59 -8.29 13.55
C SER A 27 -5.91 -9.78 13.62
N GLU A 28 -7.18 -10.14 13.38
CA GLU A 28 -7.57 -11.54 13.22
C GLU A 28 -6.92 -12.19 11.99
N VAL A 29 -6.67 -11.41 10.93
CA VAL A 29 -6.06 -11.87 9.68
C VAL A 29 -4.54 -11.99 9.83
N ASN A 30 -3.91 -11.01 10.47
CA ASN A 30 -2.47 -10.91 10.65
C ASN A 30 -2.12 -10.66 12.13
N PRO A 31 -1.93 -11.73 12.93
CA PRO A 31 -1.62 -11.59 14.37
C PRO A 31 -0.29 -10.90 14.68
N HIS A 32 0.58 -10.74 13.67
CA HIS A 32 1.91 -10.12 13.79
C HIS A 32 2.08 -8.98 12.79
N LEU A 33 1.14 -8.05 12.76
CA LEU A 33 1.19 -6.88 11.89
C LEU A 33 1.83 -5.67 12.59
N TYR A 34 2.84 -5.08 11.95
CA TYR A 34 3.50 -3.88 12.48
C TYR A 34 4.10 -2.98 11.40
N VAL A 35 4.28 -1.71 11.77
CA VAL A 35 5.00 -0.70 10.99
C VAL A 35 6.37 -0.47 11.61
N SER A 36 7.40 -0.48 10.77
CA SER A 36 8.76 -0.09 11.14
C SER A 36 9.30 0.99 10.18
N LEU A 37 10.31 1.71 10.64
CA LEU A 37 11.06 2.67 9.84
C LEU A 37 12.45 2.09 9.53
N LYS A 38 12.79 2.03 8.25
CA LYS A 38 14.03 1.43 7.77
C LYS A 38 14.57 2.24 6.60
N LYS A 39 15.82 2.70 6.70
CA LYS A 39 16.48 3.54 5.68
C LYS A 39 15.62 4.74 5.23
N GLY A 40 14.99 5.39 6.20
CA GLY A 40 14.13 6.55 5.99
C GLY A 40 12.73 6.25 5.45
N ARG A 41 12.35 4.97 5.34
CA ARG A 41 11.09 4.54 4.72
C ARG A 41 10.22 3.73 5.67
N LEU A 42 8.91 3.86 5.50
CA LEU A 42 7.94 3.07 6.26
C LEU A 42 7.75 1.70 5.62
N GLN A 43 7.78 0.68 6.46
CA GLN A 43 7.64 -0.72 6.08
C GLN A 43 6.49 -1.34 6.88
N LEU A 44 5.52 -1.93 6.19
CA LEU A 44 4.51 -2.80 6.79
C LEU A 44 5.03 -4.23 6.75
N SER A 45 4.99 -4.90 7.89
CA SER A 45 5.49 -6.27 8.01
C SER A 45 4.45 -7.13 8.73
N ALA A 46 4.30 -8.35 8.25
CA ALA A 46 3.61 -9.45 8.90
C ALA A 46 4.64 -10.40 9.55
N ALA A 47 4.18 -11.55 10.05
CA ALA A 47 5.02 -12.52 10.77
C ALA A 47 6.27 -12.95 9.98
N LYS A 48 6.11 -13.21 8.68
CA LYS A 48 7.18 -13.73 7.81
C LYS A 48 7.40 -12.92 6.53
N ALA A 49 6.50 -12.01 6.20
CA ALA A 49 6.54 -11.25 4.95
C ALA A 49 6.58 -9.73 5.18
N VAL A 50 7.23 -9.03 4.26
CA VAL A 50 7.11 -7.58 4.12
C VAL A 50 5.91 -7.32 3.22
N TYR A 51 4.84 -6.76 3.80
CA TYR A 51 3.59 -6.49 3.10
C TYR A 51 3.62 -5.19 2.31
N SER A 52 4.47 -4.24 2.68
CA SER A 52 4.79 -3.08 1.83
C SER A 52 6.03 -2.35 2.31
N PHE A 53 6.71 -1.66 1.40
CA PHE A 53 7.90 -0.85 1.72
C PHE A 53 7.89 0.48 0.99
N GLU A 54 6.85 1.28 1.26
CA GLU A 54 6.65 2.61 0.68
C GLU A 54 6.84 2.58 -0.85
N ASP A 55 7.81 3.31 -1.38
CA ASP A 55 8.04 3.47 -2.80
C ASP A 55 8.93 2.39 -3.43
N LEU A 56 9.40 1.39 -2.65
CA LEU A 56 10.37 0.38 -3.11
C LEU A 56 9.76 -0.77 -3.92
N TYR A 57 8.49 -0.69 -4.32
CA TYR A 57 7.87 -1.65 -5.23
C TYR A 57 8.41 -1.50 -6.65
N THR A 58 9.60 -2.05 -6.88
CA THR A 58 10.23 -2.05 -8.21
C THR A 58 9.40 -2.81 -9.24
N ASN A 59 8.62 -3.81 -8.84
CA ASN A 59 7.77 -4.60 -9.73
C ASN A 59 6.67 -3.73 -10.36
N PHE A 60 5.85 -3.07 -9.54
CA PHE A 60 4.81 -2.16 -10.04
C PHE A 60 5.40 -0.96 -10.76
N GLY A 61 6.46 -0.33 -10.25
CA GLY A 61 7.12 0.78 -10.92
C GLY A 61 7.55 0.43 -12.35
N LYS A 62 8.25 -0.70 -12.53
CA LYS A 62 8.67 -1.18 -13.85
C LYS A 62 7.51 -1.60 -14.74
N ALA A 63 6.45 -2.17 -14.16
CA ALA A 63 5.26 -2.55 -14.93
C ALA A 63 4.56 -1.30 -15.48
N PHE A 64 4.36 -0.28 -14.64
CA PHE A 64 3.75 0.99 -15.03
C PHE A 64 4.55 1.75 -16.10
N GLU A 65 5.88 1.71 -16.03
CA GLU A 65 6.75 2.26 -17.08
C GLU A 65 6.58 1.54 -18.43
N GLN A 66 6.39 0.21 -18.42
CA GLN A 66 6.25 -0.58 -19.64
C GLN A 66 4.88 -0.43 -20.31
N ILE A 67 3.80 -0.37 -19.54
CA ILE A 67 2.44 -0.28 -20.08
C ILE A 67 2.04 1.13 -20.56
N GLN A 68 2.94 2.12 -20.41
CA GLN A 68 2.76 3.50 -20.89
C GLN A 68 1.42 4.12 -20.44
N LEU A 69 1.23 4.20 -19.13
CA LEU A 69 0.03 4.76 -18.51
C LEU A 69 -0.38 6.13 -19.09
N ASN A 70 -1.68 6.32 -19.29
CA ASN A 70 -2.25 7.54 -19.87
C ASN A 70 -2.09 8.74 -18.91
N ASN A 71 -2.12 9.97 -19.44
CA ASN A 71 -2.07 11.21 -18.65
C ASN A 71 -3.46 11.74 -18.25
N THR A 72 -4.55 11.15 -18.77
CA THR A 72 -5.92 11.52 -18.37
C THR A 72 -6.29 10.86 -17.06
N ASN A 73 -7.27 11.41 -16.34
CA ASN A 73 -7.84 10.76 -15.16
C ASN A 73 -8.28 9.33 -15.49
N GLN A 74 -7.92 8.39 -14.62
CA GLN A 74 -8.29 6.99 -14.69
C GLN A 74 -8.96 6.57 -13.37
N GLN A 75 -9.91 5.65 -13.46
CA GLN A 75 -10.43 4.91 -12.31
C GLN A 75 -9.58 3.65 -12.12
N VAL A 76 -8.91 3.54 -10.99
CA VAL A 76 -7.98 2.45 -10.68
C VAL A 76 -8.53 1.63 -9.52
N LEU A 77 -8.72 0.33 -9.76
CA LEU A 77 -9.02 -0.64 -8.71
C LEU A 77 -7.71 -1.23 -8.19
N ILE A 78 -7.56 -1.26 -6.87
CA ILE A 78 -6.45 -1.90 -6.18
C ILE A 78 -7.03 -3.01 -5.30
N LEU A 79 -6.63 -4.25 -5.57
CA LEU A 79 -7.01 -5.42 -4.78
C LEU A 79 -5.83 -5.80 -3.87
N GLY A 80 -6.03 -5.74 -2.57
CA GLY A 80 -4.95 -5.52 -1.60
C GLY A 80 -4.58 -4.03 -1.54
N PHE A 81 -4.01 -3.58 -0.41
CA PHE A 81 -3.58 -2.18 -0.31
C PHE A 81 -2.24 -1.98 0.41
N GLY A 82 -1.95 -2.81 1.42
CA GLY A 82 -0.78 -2.60 2.28
C GLY A 82 -0.74 -1.18 2.85
N LEU A 83 0.42 -0.51 2.81
CA LEU A 83 0.53 0.93 3.12
C LEU A 83 0.43 1.83 1.88
N GLY A 84 -0.37 1.47 0.88
CA GLY A 84 -0.66 2.35 -0.26
C GLY A 84 0.52 2.59 -1.20
N SER A 85 1.41 1.60 -1.37
CA SER A 85 2.58 1.71 -2.25
C SER A 85 2.23 2.02 -3.71
N ILE A 86 1.15 1.41 -4.24
CA ILE A 86 0.71 1.62 -5.62
C ILE A 86 0.31 3.08 -5.91
N PRO A 87 -0.62 3.70 -5.17
CA PRO A 87 -0.97 5.09 -5.42
C PRO A 87 0.20 6.04 -5.13
N LEU A 88 1.07 5.73 -4.15
CA LEU A 88 2.29 6.51 -3.91
C LEU A 88 3.24 6.49 -5.11
N ILE A 89 3.43 5.34 -5.77
CA ILE A 89 4.26 5.24 -6.97
C ILE A 89 3.62 6.02 -8.12
N LEU A 90 2.34 5.78 -8.38
CA LEU A 90 1.62 6.44 -9.47
C LEU A 90 1.66 7.96 -9.33
N GLU A 91 1.37 8.47 -8.14
CA GLU A 91 1.31 9.91 -7.89
C GLU A 91 2.70 10.54 -7.76
N GLN A 92 3.53 10.04 -6.84
CA GLN A 92 4.77 10.74 -6.46
C GLN A 92 5.95 10.44 -7.39
N LYS A 93 5.98 9.27 -8.04
CA LYS A 93 7.05 8.90 -8.99
C LYS A 93 6.67 9.15 -10.43
N LEU A 94 5.43 8.82 -10.80
CA LEU A 94 4.97 8.89 -12.19
C LEU A 94 4.11 10.12 -12.50
N GLY A 95 3.79 10.93 -11.49
CA GLY A 95 3.01 12.17 -11.65
C GLY A 95 1.58 11.95 -12.12
N LYS A 96 1.01 10.78 -11.82
CA LYS A 96 -0.35 10.38 -12.22
C LYS A 96 -1.34 10.70 -11.11
N SER A 97 -2.28 11.59 -11.39
CA SER A 97 -3.42 11.87 -10.50
C SER A 97 -4.63 11.08 -11.00
N TYR A 98 -4.92 9.97 -10.33
CA TYR A 98 -6.02 9.06 -10.66
C TYR A 98 -7.02 9.01 -9.50
N THR A 99 -8.14 8.33 -9.70
CA THR A 99 -9.10 8.03 -8.62
C THR A 99 -8.97 6.56 -8.27
N TYR A 100 -8.79 6.26 -6.99
CA TYR A 100 -8.52 4.91 -6.52
C TYR A 100 -9.68 4.34 -5.73
N THR A 101 -9.99 3.07 -5.96
CA THR A 101 -10.75 2.22 -5.06
C THR A 101 -9.82 1.12 -4.59
N ALA A 102 -9.57 1.03 -3.29
CA ALA A 102 -8.73 0.00 -2.70
C ALA A 102 -9.57 -0.95 -1.84
N VAL A 103 -9.40 -2.25 -2.07
CA VAL A 103 -10.08 -3.32 -1.34
C VAL A 103 -9.05 -4.09 -0.56
N GLU A 104 -9.18 -4.13 0.76
CA GLU A 104 -8.25 -4.82 1.66
C GLU A 104 -9.05 -5.67 2.65
N LEU A 105 -8.59 -6.88 2.90
CA LEU A 105 -9.27 -7.83 3.79
C LEU A 105 -9.06 -7.43 5.25
N ASP A 106 -7.89 -6.89 5.57
CA ASP A 106 -7.48 -6.58 6.94
C ASP A 106 -7.74 -5.11 7.32
N GLU A 107 -8.72 -4.88 8.20
CA GLU A 107 -9.04 -3.55 8.74
C GLU A 107 -7.83 -2.86 9.40
N SER A 108 -6.93 -3.62 10.03
CA SER A 108 -5.74 -3.05 10.67
C SER A 108 -4.74 -2.52 9.63
N VAL A 109 -4.66 -3.15 8.46
CA VAL A 109 -3.87 -2.63 7.34
C VAL A 109 -4.46 -1.31 6.85
N LEU A 110 -5.78 -1.23 6.67
CA LEU A 110 -6.46 0.02 6.29
C LEU A 110 -6.27 1.13 7.33
N TYR A 111 -6.36 0.80 8.62
CA TYR A 111 -6.07 1.73 9.72
C TYR A 111 -4.66 2.31 9.61
N LEU A 112 -3.65 1.44 9.45
CA LEU A 112 -2.25 1.86 9.33
C LEU A 112 -2.01 2.68 8.05
N ALA A 113 -2.60 2.29 6.93
CA ALA A 113 -2.47 3.00 5.67
C ALA A 113 -3.09 4.40 5.74
N ASN A 114 -4.29 4.50 6.34
CA ASN A 114 -4.94 5.78 6.57
C ASN A 114 -4.12 6.70 7.49
N LYS A 115 -3.43 6.13 8.47
CA LYS A 115 -2.59 6.87 9.42
C LYS A 115 -1.27 7.35 8.81
N TYR A 116 -0.63 6.52 7.99
CA TYR A 116 0.76 6.72 7.58
C TYR A 116 0.99 7.06 6.12
N ALA A 117 0.12 6.60 5.22
CA ALA A 117 0.31 6.73 3.78
C ALA A 117 -0.63 7.76 3.14
N LEU A 118 -1.93 7.67 3.43
CA LEU A 118 -2.96 8.54 2.85
C LEU A 118 -2.72 10.04 3.07
N PRO A 119 -2.17 10.53 4.21
CA PRO A 119 -1.89 11.95 4.39
C PRO A 119 -0.87 12.54 3.40
N HIS A 120 -0.24 11.70 2.58
CA HIS A 120 0.74 12.11 1.57
C HIS A 120 0.26 11.87 0.13
N LEU A 121 -1.02 11.55 -0.03
CA LEU A 121 -1.68 11.37 -1.32
C LEU A 121 -2.68 12.50 -1.50
N GLU A 122 -2.60 13.18 -2.64
CA GLU A 122 -3.57 14.21 -3.05
C GLU A 122 -4.73 13.59 -3.83
N SER A 123 -4.50 12.44 -4.46
CA SER A 123 -5.50 11.76 -5.26
C SER A 123 -6.67 11.24 -4.41
N PRO A 124 -7.91 11.24 -4.93
CA PRO A 124 -9.05 10.66 -4.24
C PRO A 124 -8.91 9.15 -4.08
N ILE A 125 -9.15 8.64 -2.87
CA ILE A 125 -9.07 7.21 -2.54
C ILE A 125 -10.30 6.81 -1.73
N GLN A 126 -10.99 5.76 -2.19
CA GLN A 126 -11.98 5.04 -1.40
C GLN A 126 -11.36 3.75 -0.87
N LEU A 127 -11.38 3.57 0.45
CA LEU A 127 -10.97 2.33 1.11
C LEU A 127 -12.19 1.45 1.40
N ILE A 128 -12.12 0.17 1.07
CA ILE A 128 -13.17 -0.83 1.29
C ILE A 128 -12.55 -2.01 2.05
N CYS A 129 -13.06 -2.27 3.25
CA CYS A 129 -12.66 -3.44 4.03
C CYS A 129 -13.50 -4.64 3.59
N ALA A 130 -12.95 -5.50 2.72
CA ALA A 130 -13.65 -6.66 2.19
C ALA A 130 -12.69 -7.69 1.59
N ASP A 131 -13.16 -8.92 1.45
CA ASP A 131 -12.51 -9.92 0.60
C ASP A 131 -12.54 -9.47 -0.87
N ALA A 132 -11.38 -9.52 -1.52
CA ALA A 132 -11.19 -9.03 -2.88
C ALA A 132 -12.03 -9.82 -3.91
N LEU A 133 -12.11 -11.14 -3.76
CA LEU A 133 -12.91 -11.98 -4.65
C LEU A 133 -14.40 -11.64 -4.51
N SER A 134 -14.88 -11.54 -3.28
CA SER A 134 -16.26 -11.18 -2.96
C SER A 134 -16.63 -9.80 -3.50
N PHE A 135 -15.72 -8.82 -3.41
CA PHE A 135 -15.90 -7.49 -4.00
C PHE A 135 -16.02 -7.57 -5.52
N VAL A 136 -15.07 -8.22 -6.21
CA VAL A 136 -15.06 -8.30 -7.68
C VAL A 136 -16.31 -9.02 -8.21
N MET A 137 -16.78 -10.05 -7.51
CA MET A 137 -18.01 -10.78 -7.89
C MET A 137 -19.29 -9.94 -7.80
N GLN A 138 -19.28 -8.86 -7.02
CA GLN A 138 -20.43 -7.97 -6.81
C GLN A 138 -20.26 -6.59 -7.45
N CYS A 139 -19.05 -6.28 -7.94
CA CYS A 139 -18.73 -4.98 -8.50
C CYS A 139 -19.21 -4.88 -9.95
N GLU A 140 -20.07 -3.91 -10.24
CA GLU A 140 -20.50 -3.58 -11.60
C GLU A 140 -19.69 -2.43 -12.21
N THR A 141 -18.89 -1.74 -11.41
CA THR A 141 -18.06 -0.60 -11.84
C THR A 141 -16.93 -1.09 -12.74
N GLN A 142 -16.74 -0.40 -13.87
CA GLN A 142 -15.59 -0.62 -14.75
C GLN A 142 -14.42 0.27 -14.35
N PHE A 143 -13.21 -0.28 -14.41
CA PHE A 143 -11.97 0.40 -14.09
C PHE A 143 -11.05 0.41 -15.31
N ASP A 144 -10.28 1.49 -15.45
CA ASP A 144 -9.31 1.65 -16.54
C ASP A 144 -8.01 0.87 -16.25
N LEU A 145 -7.73 0.61 -14.97
CA LEU A 145 -6.58 -0.16 -14.49
C LEU A 145 -6.99 -0.97 -13.26
N ILE A 146 -6.59 -2.24 -13.23
CA ILE A 146 -6.73 -3.11 -12.06
C ILE A 146 -5.33 -3.53 -11.62
N CYS A 147 -4.97 -3.18 -10.39
CA CYS A 147 -3.74 -3.59 -9.74
C CYS A 147 -4.06 -4.66 -8.71
N MET A 148 -3.58 -5.88 -8.93
CA MET A 148 -3.74 -7.00 -8.00
C MET A 148 -2.46 -7.16 -7.16
N ASP A 149 -2.55 -6.84 -5.88
CA ASP A 149 -1.47 -6.87 -4.88
C ASP A 149 -1.91 -7.67 -3.64
N ILE A 150 -2.49 -8.85 -3.88
CA ILE A 150 -3.00 -9.75 -2.85
C ILE A 150 -1.93 -10.79 -2.52
N PHE A 151 -1.64 -10.99 -1.24
CA PHE A 151 -0.74 -12.03 -0.75
C PHE A 151 -1.34 -12.77 0.44
N LEU A 152 -0.99 -14.05 0.58
CA LEU A 152 -1.27 -14.90 1.74
C LEU A 152 0.07 -15.28 2.37
N ASP A 153 0.70 -14.35 3.09
CA ASP A 153 2.02 -14.53 3.73
C ASP A 153 3.07 -15.14 2.78
N ASP A 154 3.59 -16.34 3.09
CA ASP A 154 4.55 -17.11 2.28
C ASP A 154 3.91 -18.20 1.40
N LEU A 155 2.57 -18.28 1.36
CA LEU A 155 1.84 -19.30 0.64
C LEU A 155 1.52 -18.84 -0.79
N ILE A 156 2.06 -19.57 -1.76
CA ILE A 156 1.59 -19.53 -3.14
C ILE A 156 0.41 -20.49 -3.21
N PRO A 157 -0.78 -20.05 -3.65
CA PRO A 157 -1.93 -20.95 -3.82
C PRO A 157 -1.56 -22.14 -4.71
N ASP A 158 -2.00 -23.33 -4.34
CA ASP A 158 -1.96 -24.49 -5.24
C ASP A 158 -2.95 -24.26 -6.40
N ASP A 159 -2.60 -24.73 -7.60
CA ASP A 159 -3.40 -24.61 -8.83
C ASP A 159 -4.85 -25.15 -8.69
#